data_AF-A0A662F1K4-F1
#
_entry.id   AF-A0A662F1K4-F1
#
_cell.length_a   1.000
_cell.length_b   1.000
_cell.length_c   1.000
_cell.angle_alpha   90.00
_cell.angle_beta   90.00
_cell.angle_gamma   90.00
#
_symmetry.space_group_name_H-M   'P 1'
#
loop_
_entity.id
_entity.type
_entity.pdbx_description
1 polymer ?
#
loop_
_entity_poly.entity_id
_entity_poly.type
_entity_poly.pdbx_seq_one_letter_code
_entity_poly.pdbx_strand_id
1 'polypeptide(L)'
;METNEFFGEILQFIDARLEKVHTPDPELVKKHNADPLNKDWQIPEDALWEQSDVVHDLLAFLAEQMIELNKEKQAKIAEFLEWLEVELDVKPDRKGNTGIEALTGKTKLRNYLGDYQKDEEALSFDELWAILRKNKTRIARNLSPSFMQEVKRAYAESLSALLPIKEKLRLTDSLIDQIVYRLYGLTEEEVRIVEKKAA
;
A
#
# COMPACT_ATOMS: atom_id res chain seq x y z
N MET A 1 18.53 7.29 -5.82
CA MET A 1 19.43 8.10 -4.99
C MET A 1 18.62 9.15 -4.26
N GLU A 2 17.80 9.94 -4.97
CA GLU A 2 16.88 10.94 -4.39
C GLU A 2 15.90 10.37 -3.35
N THR A 3 15.31 9.19 -3.59
CA THR A 3 14.33 8.60 -2.64
C THR A 3 14.95 8.21 -1.30
N ASN A 4 16.17 7.69 -1.28
CA ASN A 4 16.84 7.27 -0.03
C ASN A 4 17.29 8.49 0.80
N GLU A 5 17.71 9.56 0.12
CA GLU A 5 18.08 10.82 0.76
C GLU A 5 16.86 11.47 1.42
N PHE A 6 15.75 11.58 0.68
CA PHE A 6 14.49 12.11 1.21
C PHE A 6 13.93 11.27 2.37
N PHE A 7 14.02 9.94 2.29
CA PHE A 7 13.65 9.07 3.41
C PHE A 7 14.50 9.37 4.65
N GLY A 8 15.81 9.54 4.48
CA GLY A 8 16.70 9.92 5.58
C GLY A 8 16.32 11.25 6.22
N GLU A 9 15.98 12.26 5.41
CA GLU A 9 15.54 13.57 5.90
C GLU A 9 14.24 13.49 6.72
N ILE A 10 13.26 12.70 6.27
CA ILE A 10 12.03 12.48 7.04
C ILE A 10 12.34 11.84 8.38
N LEU A 11 13.18 10.80 8.39
CA LEU A 11 13.51 10.11 9.64
C LEU A 11 14.28 11.02 10.61
N GLN A 12 15.21 11.84 10.11
CA GLN A 12 15.90 12.85 10.91
C GLN A 12 14.93 13.90 11.47
N PHE A 13 13.95 14.33 10.67
CA PHE A 13 12.89 15.22 11.13
C PHE A 13 12.09 14.58 12.27
N ILE A 14 11.75 13.30 12.15
CA ILE A 14 10.99 12.58 13.18
C ILE A 14 11.81 12.42 14.45
N ASP A 15 13.07 12.01 14.35
CA ASP A 15 13.97 11.89 15.50
C ASP A 15 14.06 13.24 16.24
N ALA A 16 14.23 14.34 15.51
CA ALA A 16 14.23 15.68 16.10
C ALA A 16 12.92 16.04 16.81
N ARG A 17 11.75 15.58 16.33
CA ARG A 17 10.46 15.80 17.01
C ARG A 17 10.29 14.96 18.26
N LEU A 18 10.90 13.78 18.34
CA LEU A 18 10.82 12.92 19.52
C LEU A 18 11.78 13.36 20.65
N GLU A 19 12.76 14.20 20.34
CA GLU A 19 13.64 14.78 21.35
C GLU A 19 12.95 15.82 22.23
N LYS A 20 13.26 15.81 23.54
CA LYS A 20 12.78 16.79 24.52
C LYS A 20 13.56 18.09 24.47
N VAL A 21 13.50 18.76 23.31
CA VAL A 21 14.27 19.97 23.01
C VAL A 21 13.39 21.14 22.58
N HIS A 22 12.08 20.92 22.45
CA HIS A 22 11.16 21.94 21.96
C HIS A 22 10.55 22.71 23.13
N THR A 23 10.31 24.01 22.92
CA THR A 23 9.60 24.84 23.89
C THR A 23 8.11 24.84 23.54
N PRO A 24 7.23 24.26 24.38
CA PRO A 24 5.79 24.30 24.15
C PRO A 24 5.24 25.73 24.18
N ASP A 25 4.15 25.99 23.45
CA ASP A 25 3.44 27.25 23.56
C ASP A 25 2.88 27.41 25.00
N PRO A 26 3.26 28.47 25.74
CA PRO A 26 2.82 28.66 27.12
C PRO A 26 1.29 28.73 27.28
N GLU A 27 0.56 29.26 26.30
CA GLU A 27 -0.90 29.33 26.35
C GLU A 27 -1.54 27.95 26.15
N LEU A 28 -0.95 27.10 25.32
CA LEU A 28 -1.39 25.72 25.16
C LEU A 28 -1.09 24.88 26.42
N VAL A 29 0.07 25.08 27.06
CA VAL A 29 0.41 24.42 28.33
C VAL A 29 -0.57 24.81 29.43
N LYS A 30 -0.86 26.11 29.58
CA LYS A 30 -1.87 26.58 30.56
C LYS A 30 -3.24 25.97 30.29
N LYS A 31 -3.68 25.94 29.03
CA LYS A 31 -4.96 25.36 28.64
C LYS A 31 -5.02 23.86 28.94
N HIS A 32 -3.95 23.13 28.61
CA HIS A 32 -3.82 21.70 28.89
C HIS A 32 -3.90 21.43 30.40
N ASN A 33 -3.09 22.14 31.19
CA ASN A 33 -3.00 21.97 32.64
C ASN A 33 -4.29 22.35 33.38
N ALA A 34 -5.06 23.29 32.84
CA ALA A 34 -6.36 23.69 33.37
C ALA A 34 -7.49 22.68 33.10
N ASP A 35 -7.31 21.73 32.16
CA ASP A 35 -8.32 20.73 31.86
C ASP A 35 -8.43 19.70 33.01
N PRO A 36 -9.63 19.50 33.61
CA PRO A 36 -9.83 18.51 34.65
C PRO A 36 -9.46 17.07 34.26
N LEU A 37 -9.41 16.74 32.97
CA LEU A 37 -8.97 15.44 32.47
C LEU A 37 -7.46 15.22 32.61
N ASN A 38 -6.66 16.29 32.70
CA ASN A 38 -5.20 16.23 32.75
C ASN A 38 -4.64 16.36 34.18
N LYS A 39 -5.46 16.19 35.22
CA LYS A 39 -5.02 16.37 36.62
C LYS A 39 -3.86 15.45 37.01
N ASP A 40 -3.82 14.25 36.45
CA ASP A 40 -2.78 13.25 36.72
C ASP A 40 -1.55 13.41 35.83
N TRP A 41 -1.60 14.31 34.83
CA TRP A 41 -0.50 14.60 33.90
C TRP A 41 -0.41 16.11 33.65
N GLN A 42 0.43 16.79 34.40
CA GLN A 42 0.68 18.23 34.24
C GLN A 42 1.98 18.45 33.49
N ILE A 43 1.99 19.37 32.54
CA ILE A 43 3.19 19.75 31.79
C ILE A 43 3.86 20.90 32.56
N PRO A 44 5.13 20.79 32.97
CA PRO A 44 5.80 21.88 33.68
C PRO A 44 5.90 23.13 32.79
N GLU A 45 5.62 24.30 33.36
CA GLU A 45 5.85 25.58 32.68
C GLU A 45 7.36 25.74 32.42
N ASP A 46 7.70 26.21 31.22
CA ASP A 46 9.08 26.42 30.73
C ASP A 46 9.96 25.17 30.57
N ALA A 47 9.41 23.96 30.69
CA ALA A 47 10.14 22.73 30.37
C ALA A 47 10.26 22.50 28.87
N LEU A 48 11.40 21.93 28.45
CA LEU A 48 11.54 21.38 27.12
C LEU A 48 10.73 20.08 27.01
N TRP A 49 10.11 19.89 25.85
CA TRP A 49 9.19 18.80 25.58
C TRP A 49 9.44 18.21 24.19
N GLU A 50 8.92 17.01 23.99
CA GLU A 50 8.81 16.34 22.69
C GLU A 50 7.60 16.86 21.89
N GLN A 51 7.58 16.57 20.59
CA GLN A 51 6.47 16.86 19.69
C GLN A 51 5.97 15.56 19.04
N SER A 52 5.68 14.56 19.88
CA SER A 52 5.18 13.25 19.43
C SER A 52 3.80 13.33 18.77
N ASP A 53 3.01 14.35 19.12
CA ASP A 53 1.75 14.70 18.46
C ASP A 53 1.93 14.93 16.95
N VAL A 54 2.97 15.67 16.56
CA VAL A 54 3.31 15.89 15.14
C VAL A 54 3.62 14.58 14.43
N VAL A 55 4.30 13.64 15.11
CA VAL A 55 4.61 12.32 14.56
C VAL A 55 3.34 11.47 14.41
N HIS A 56 2.41 11.55 15.37
CA HIS A 56 1.12 10.87 15.28
C HIS A 56 0.23 11.45 14.17
N ASP A 57 0.22 12.76 13.98
CA ASP A 57 -0.49 13.41 12.88
C ASP A 57 0.09 12.98 11.52
N LEU A 58 1.41 12.89 11.41
CA LEU A 58 2.07 12.34 10.22
C LEU A 58 1.68 10.87 9.98
N LEU A 59 1.65 10.04 11.02
CA LEU A 59 1.18 8.65 10.89
C LEU A 59 -0.27 8.57 10.42
N ALA A 60 -1.15 9.41 10.96
CA ALA A 60 -2.54 9.49 10.54
C ALA A 60 -2.64 9.89 9.06
N PHE A 61 -1.86 10.88 8.63
CA PHE A 61 -1.77 11.29 7.23
C PHE A 61 -1.28 10.14 6.33
N LEU A 62 -0.20 9.44 6.70
CA LEU A 62 0.33 8.33 5.93
C LEU A 62 -0.67 7.16 5.82
N ALA A 63 -1.40 6.87 6.91
CA ALA A 63 -2.47 5.88 6.91
C ALA A 63 -3.62 6.27 5.96
N GLU A 64 -3.99 7.55 5.92
CA GLU A 64 -4.95 8.07 4.95
C GLU A 64 -4.45 7.92 3.51
N GLN A 65 -3.18 8.24 3.25
CA GLN A 65 -2.57 8.04 1.92
C GLN A 65 -2.57 6.56 1.51
N MET A 66 -2.34 5.62 2.45
CA MET A 66 -2.43 4.19 2.20
C MET A 66 -3.85 3.76 1.79
N ILE A 67 -4.88 4.35 2.40
CA ILE A 67 -6.28 4.06 2.05
C ILE A 67 -6.57 4.56 0.63
N GLU A 68 -6.19 5.79 0.29
CA GLU A 68 -6.42 6.36 -1.04
C GLU A 68 -5.66 5.60 -2.14
N LEU A 69 -4.38 5.29 -1.92
CA LEU A 69 -3.59 4.47 -2.85
C LEU A 69 -4.20 3.08 -3.05
N ASN A 70 -4.72 2.45 -1.99
CA ASN A 70 -5.40 1.17 -2.12
C ASN A 70 -6.72 1.29 -2.90
N LYS A 71 -7.52 2.35 -2.69
CA LYS A 71 -8.73 2.60 -3.49
C LYS A 71 -8.39 2.75 -4.97
N GLU A 72 -7.39 3.57 -5.29
CA GLU A 72 -6.92 3.78 -6.67
C GLU A 72 -6.45 2.47 -7.30
N LYS A 73 -5.62 1.71 -6.57
CA LYS A 73 -5.16 0.37 -7.00
C LYS A 73 -6.34 -0.55 -7.33
N GLN A 74 -7.31 -0.66 -6.43
CA GLN A 74 -8.46 -1.55 -6.63
C GLN A 74 -9.33 -1.10 -7.81
N ALA A 75 -9.53 0.21 -7.99
CA ALA A 75 -10.28 0.75 -9.13
C ALA A 75 -9.59 0.40 -10.47
N LYS A 76 -8.26 0.56 -10.55
CA LYS A 76 -7.48 0.23 -11.76
C LYS A 76 -7.44 -1.28 -12.05
N ILE A 77 -7.36 -2.11 -11.01
CA ILE A 77 -7.49 -3.57 -11.15
C ILE A 77 -8.88 -3.94 -11.69
N ALA A 78 -9.94 -3.37 -11.11
CA ALA A 78 -11.31 -3.61 -11.54
C ALA A 78 -11.51 -3.20 -13.01
N GLU A 79 -11.05 -2.02 -13.41
CA GLU A 79 -11.13 -1.52 -14.78
C GLU A 79 -10.55 -2.52 -15.80
N PHE A 80 -9.33 -3.03 -15.55
CA PHE A 80 -8.71 -4.03 -16.43
C PHE A 80 -9.47 -5.36 -16.44
N LEU A 81 -9.89 -5.85 -15.27
CA LEU A 81 -10.57 -7.15 -15.18
C LEU A 81 -11.97 -7.09 -15.81
N GLU A 82 -12.73 -6.03 -15.59
CA GLU A 82 -14.04 -5.81 -16.22
C GLU A 82 -13.91 -5.73 -17.74
N TRP A 83 -12.94 -4.95 -18.24
CA TRP A 83 -12.63 -4.92 -19.67
C TRP A 83 -12.32 -6.32 -20.21
N LEU A 84 -11.47 -7.08 -19.51
CA LEU A 84 -11.09 -8.43 -19.91
C LEU A 84 -12.30 -9.38 -19.91
N GLU A 85 -13.19 -9.30 -18.92
CA GLU A 85 -14.42 -10.10 -18.87
C GLU A 85 -15.34 -9.85 -20.06
N VAL A 86 -15.55 -8.57 -20.39
CA VAL A 86 -16.38 -8.15 -21.52
C VAL A 86 -15.80 -8.66 -22.83
N GLU A 87 -14.49 -8.49 -23.04
CA GLU A 87 -13.82 -8.92 -24.27
C GLU A 87 -13.79 -10.44 -24.46
N LEU A 88 -13.70 -11.19 -23.35
CA LEU A 88 -13.66 -12.66 -23.40
C LEU A 88 -15.03 -13.30 -23.67
N ASP A 89 -16.13 -12.62 -23.29
CA ASP A 89 -17.48 -13.16 -23.35
C ASP A 89 -17.56 -14.57 -22.71
N VAL A 90 -17.28 -14.61 -21.40
CA VAL A 90 -17.15 -15.86 -20.65
C VAL A 90 -18.53 -16.45 -20.35
N LYS A 91 -18.75 -17.69 -20.81
CA LYS A 91 -19.97 -18.45 -20.52
C LYS A 91 -20.08 -18.78 -19.01
N PRO A 92 -21.29 -18.78 -18.43
CA PRO A 92 -21.48 -19.17 -17.04
C PRO A 92 -20.99 -20.58 -16.70
N ASP A 93 -20.58 -20.84 -15.46
CA ASP A 93 -20.21 -22.18 -15.00
C ASP A 93 -21.41 -23.01 -14.55
N ARG A 94 -21.17 -24.28 -14.18
CA ARG A 94 -22.24 -25.17 -13.69
C ARG A 94 -22.90 -24.67 -12.39
N LYS A 95 -22.24 -23.75 -11.68
CA LYS A 95 -22.69 -23.13 -10.43
C LYS A 95 -23.32 -21.75 -10.66
N GLY A 96 -23.38 -21.27 -11.90
CA GLY A 96 -23.90 -19.95 -12.25
C GLY A 96 -22.89 -18.80 -12.14
N ASN A 97 -21.61 -19.06 -11.87
CA ASN A 97 -20.58 -18.02 -11.85
C ASN A 97 -20.34 -17.46 -13.26
N THR A 98 -20.07 -16.16 -13.39
CA THR A 98 -19.81 -15.45 -14.65
C THR A 98 -18.43 -14.80 -14.65
N GLY A 99 -17.99 -14.25 -15.79
CA GLY A 99 -16.74 -13.49 -15.89
C GLY A 99 -15.50 -14.29 -15.48
N ILE A 100 -14.54 -13.64 -14.83
CA ILE A 100 -13.31 -14.26 -14.29
C ILE A 100 -13.67 -15.35 -13.27
N GLU A 101 -14.77 -15.20 -12.53
CA GLU A 101 -15.16 -16.17 -11.49
C GLU A 101 -15.52 -17.55 -12.03
N ALA A 102 -15.88 -17.63 -13.32
CA ALA A 102 -16.13 -18.85 -14.06
C ALA A 102 -14.85 -19.54 -14.61
N LEU A 103 -13.68 -18.90 -14.48
CA LEU A 103 -12.42 -19.39 -15.05
C LEU A 103 -11.61 -20.22 -14.04
N THR A 104 -10.95 -21.26 -14.53
CA THR A 104 -9.88 -21.92 -13.77
C THR A 104 -8.68 -20.99 -13.69
N GLY A 105 -8.06 -20.85 -12.52
CA GLY A 105 -6.93 -19.94 -12.31
C GLY A 105 -7.35 -18.50 -11.98
N LYS A 106 -8.63 -18.26 -11.68
CA LYS A 106 -9.18 -16.96 -11.30
C LYS A 106 -8.41 -16.23 -10.20
N THR A 107 -7.90 -16.93 -9.20
CA THR A 107 -7.10 -16.30 -8.13
C THR A 107 -5.84 -15.65 -8.67
N LYS A 108 -5.14 -16.29 -9.64
CA LYS A 108 -3.98 -15.70 -10.30
C LYS A 108 -4.36 -14.52 -11.19
N LEU A 109 -5.49 -14.59 -11.89
CA LEU A 109 -5.98 -13.47 -12.71
C LEU A 109 -6.36 -12.27 -11.84
N ARG A 110 -6.99 -12.49 -10.68
CA ARG A 110 -7.34 -11.43 -9.74
C ARG A 110 -6.10 -10.81 -9.08
N ASN A 111 -5.10 -11.63 -8.76
CA ASN A 111 -3.84 -11.20 -8.15
C ASN A 111 -2.74 -10.98 -9.20
N TYR A 112 -3.07 -10.51 -10.41
CA TYR A 112 -2.08 -10.40 -11.47
C TYR A 112 -1.00 -9.34 -11.22
N LEU A 113 -1.27 -8.36 -10.35
CA LEU A 113 -0.29 -7.35 -9.94
C LEU A 113 0.73 -7.90 -8.92
N GLY A 114 0.40 -9.03 -8.28
CA GLY A 114 1.11 -9.54 -7.12
C GLY A 114 0.89 -8.70 -5.87
N ASP A 115 1.68 -8.98 -4.85
CA ASP A 115 1.56 -8.46 -3.50
C ASP A 115 2.91 -7.93 -3.03
N TYR A 116 2.98 -6.64 -2.72
CA TYR A 116 4.24 -6.01 -2.29
C TYR A 116 4.65 -6.46 -0.89
N GLN A 117 3.71 -6.91 -0.05
CA GLN A 117 4.00 -7.37 1.32
C GLN A 117 4.61 -8.78 1.34
N LYS A 118 4.51 -9.51 0.22
CA LYS A 118 5.01 -10.89 0.08
C LYS A 118 6.10 -11.01 -0.98
N ASP A 119 6.63 -9.89 -1.46
CA ASP A 119 7.57 -9.83 -2.57
C ASP A 119 7.09 -10.59 -3.82
N GLU A 120 5.77 -10.62 -4.04
CA GLU A 120 5.15 -11.28 -5.17
C GLU A 120 5.15 -10.33 -6.37
N GLU A 121 5.88 -10.69 -7.43
CA GLU A 121 5.88 -9.95 -8.69
C GLU A 121 4.54 -10.03 -9.43
N ALA A 122 4.38 -9.16 -10.43
CA ALA A 122 3.25 -9.23 -11.34
C ALA A 122 3.32 -10.53 -12.19
N LEU A 123 2.16 -11.15 -12.39
CA LEU A 123 1.99 -12.34 -13.22
C LEU A 123 2.50 -12.05 -14.64
N SER A 124 3.40 -12.86 -15.18
CA SER A 124 3.87 -12.61 -16.55
C SER A 124 2.72 -12.68 -17.57
N PHE A 125 2.82 -11.91 -18.66
CA PHE A 125 1.80 -11.96 -19.72
C PHE A 125 1.62 -13.37 -20.29
N ASP A 126 2.71 -14.13 -20.43
CA ASP A 126 2.67 -15.50 -20.95
C ASP A 126 1.88 -16.44 -20.04
N GLU A 127 2.01 -16.27 -18.72
CA GLU A 127 1.21 -17.02 -17.74
C GLU A 127 -0.26 -16.60 -17.76
N LEU A 128 -0.54 -15.29 -17.81
CA LEU A 128 -1.91 -14.78 -17.97
C LEU A 128 -2.56 -15.38 -19.22
N TRP A 129 -1.85 -15.34 -20.35
CA TRP A 129 -2.33 -15.88 -21.62
C TRP A 129 -2.48 -17.41 -21.58
N ALA A 130 -1.60 -18.13 -20.87
CA ALA A 130 -1.76 -19.56 -20.65
C ALA A 130 -3.03 -19.90 -19.86
N ILE A 131 -3.39 -19.09 -18.86
CA ILE A 131 -4.65 -19.24 -18.12
C ILE A 131 -5.84 -19.03 -19.06
N LEU A 132 -5.83 -18.00 -19.91
CA LEU A 132 -6.90 -17.78 -20.88
C LEU A 132 -7.04 -18.94 -21.87
N ARG A 133 -5.92 -19.43 -22.43
CA ARG A 133 -5.92 -20.59 -23.34
C ARG A 133 -6.45 -21.86 -22.68
N LYS A 134 -6.15 -22.09 -21.40
CA LYS A 134 -6.69 -23.23 -20.64
C LYS A 134 -8.21 -23.18 -20.52
N ASN A 135 -8.81 -21.99 -20.54
CA ASN A 135 -10.24 -21.77 -20.43
C ASN A 135 -10.94 -21.54 -21.78
N LYS A 136 -10.28 -21.80 -22.93
CA LYS A 136 -10.80 -21.53 -24.29
C LYS A 136 -12.19 -22.11 -24.59
N THR A 137 -12.59 -23.20 -23.93
CA THR A 137 -13.91 -23.83 -24.15
C THR A 137 -15.05 -23.04 -23.51
N ARG A 138 -14.73 -22.18 -22.53
CA ARG A 138 -15.67 -21.33 -21.79
C ARG A 138 -15.70 -19.90 -22.33
N ILE A 139 -14.63 -19.47 -22.97
CA ILE A 139 -14.49 -18.16 -23.64
C ILE A 139 -15.19 -18.26 -25.00
N ALA A 140 -16.15 -17.40 -25.28
CA ALA A 140 -16.80 -17.36 -26.59
C ALA A 140 -15.94 -16.62 -27.63
N ARG A 141 -15.15 -15.64 -27.20
CA ARG A 141 -14.19 -14.91 -28.04
C ARG A 141 -13.12 -15.84 -28.63
N ASN A 142 -12.79 -15.65 -29.90
CA ASN A 142 -11.67 -16.34 -30.53
C ASN A 142 -10.33 -15.81 -29.98
N LEU A 143 -9.50 -16.68 -29.41
CA LEU A 143 -8.16 -16.36 -28.91
C LEU A 143 -7.13 -16.27 -30.06
N SER A 144 -7.39 -15.38 -31.02
CA SER A 144 -6.52 -15.17 -32.18
C SER A 144 -5.22 -14.43 -31.80
N PRO A 145 -4.19 -14.46 -32.68
CA PRO A 145 -3.00 -13.64 -32.47
C PRO A 145 -3.28 -12.13 -32.38
N SER A 146 -4.28 -11.62 -33.11
CA SER A 146 -4.67 -10.20 -33.02
C SER A 146 -5.24 -9.87 -31.64
N PHE A 147 -6.15 -10.69 -31.14
CA PHE A 147 -6.72 -10.52 -29.81
C PHE A 147 -5.67 -10.66 -28.71
N MET A 148 -4.71 -11.58 -28.87
CA MET A 148 -3.57 -11.69 -27.96
C MET A 148 -2.78 -10.37 -27.85
N GLN A 149 -2.59 -9.64 -28.97
CA GLN A 149 -1.91 -8.34 -28.93
C GLN A 149 -2.76 -7.26 -28.25
N GLU A 150 -4.09 -7.28 -28.45
CA GLU A 150 -5.01 -6.37 -27.75
C GLU A 150 -4.94 -6.58 -26.23
N VAL A 151 -5.01 -7.84 -25.76
CA VAL A 151 -4.85 -8.18 -24.34
C VAL A 151 -3.46 -7.82 -23.82
N LYS A 152 -2.40 -8.03 -24.61
CA LYS A 152 -1.04 -7.65 -24.23
C LYS A 152 -0.90 -6.15 -24.02
N ARG A 153 -1.48 -5.35 -24.91
CA ARG A 153 -1.47 -3.88 -24.80
C ARG A 153 -2.24 -3.42 -23.56
N ALA A 154 -3.48 -3.86 -23.39
CA ALA A 154 -4.29 -3.50 -22.22
C ALA A 154 -3.63 -3.94 -20.89
N TYR A 155 -3.00 -5.12 -20.88
CA TYR A 155 -2.24 -5.60 -19.73
C TYR A 155 -1.04 -4.71 -19.40
N ALA A 156 -0.27 -4.32 -20.42
CA ALA A 156 0.88 -3.42 -20.25
C ALA A 156 0.45 -2.02 -19.79
N GLU A 157 -0.64 -1.48 -20.35
CA GLU A 157 -1.25 -0.22 -19.93
C GLU A 157 -1.67 -0.27 -18.46
N SER A 158 -2.36 -1.35 -18.06
CA SER A 158 -2.76 -1.55 -16.66
C SER A 158 -1.56 -1.61 -15.72
N LEU A 159 -0.53 -2.40 -16.05
CA LEU A 159 0.70 -2.47 -15.24
C LEU A 159 1.42 -1.13 -15.16
N SER A 160 1.46 -0.35 -16.25
CA SER A 160 2.11 0.96 -16.25
C SER A 160 1.47 1.94 -15.26
N ALA A 161 0.16 1.81 -15.02
CA ALA A 161 -0.55 2.59 -14.02
C ALA A 161 -0.39 1.99 -12.60
N LEU A 162 -0.41 0.66 -12.48
CA LEU A 162 -0.44 -0.03 -11.19
C LEU A 162 0.92 -0.20 -10.51
N LEU A 163 2.01 -0.40 -11.26
CA LEU A 163 3.33 -0.60 -10.69
C LEU A 163 3.82 0.62 -9.87
N PRO A 164 3.62 1.87 -10.33
CA PRO A 164 3.91 3.05 -9.50
C PRO A 164 3.10 3.08 -8.21
N ILE A 165 1.81 2.72 -8.24
CA ILE A 165 0.96 2.67 -7.06
C ILE A 165 1.44 1.60 -6.08
N LYS A 166 1.80 0.41 -6.60
CA LYS A 166 2.38 -0.69 -5.81
C LYS A 166 3.66 -0.25 -5.10
N GLU A 167 4.54 0.46 -5.80
CA GLU A 167 5.78 0.95 -5.21
C GLU A 167 5.54 2.04 -4.16
N LYS A 168 4.60 2.97 -4.41
CA LYS A 168 4.19 3.95 -3.39
C LYS A 168 3.66 3.29 -2.13
N LEU A 169 2.82 2.26 -2.25
CA LEU A 169 2.33 1.49 -1.10
C LEU A 169 3.48 0.87 -0.32
N ARG A 170 4.43 0.22 -1.01
CA ARG A 170 5.61 -0.39 -0.38
C ARG A 170 6.47 0.63 0.37
N LEU A 171 6.71 1.79 -0.24
CA LEU A 171 7.49 2.87 0.37
C LEU A 171 6.78 3.47 1.59
N THR A 172 5.48 3.73 1.49
CA THR A 172 4.69 4.28 2.60
C THR A 172 4.61 3.30 3.78
N ASP A 173 4.41 2.00 3.52
CA ASP A 173 4.40 0.94 4.53
C ASP A 173 5.76 0.88 5.27
N SER A 174 6.86 0.85 4.51
CA SER A 174 8.22 0.90 5.06
C SER A 174 8.48 2.16 5.88
N LEU A 175 7.98 3.32 5.45
CA LEU A 175 8.09 4.54 6.22
C LEU A 175 7.31 4.42 7.54
N ILE A 176 6.05 3.99 7.49
CA ILE A 176 5.22 3.80 8.69
C ILE A 176 5.93 2.88 9.69
N ASP A 177 6.47 1.74 9.26
CA ASP A 177 7.20 0.82 10.13
C ASP A 177 8.38 1.51 10.81
N GLN A 178 9.19 2.25 10.06
CA GLN A 178 10.35 2.99 10.59
C GLN A 178 9.94 4.08 11.60
N ILE A 179 8.80 4.71 11.42
CA ILE A 179 8.24 5.69 12.37
C ILE A 179 7.77 4.97 13.63
N VAL A 180 7.05 3.85 13.47
CA VAL A 180 6.55 3.04 14.58
C VAL A 180 7.71 2.52 15.44
N TYR A 181 8.78 2.01 14.83
CA TYR A 181 9.97 1.56 15.56
C TYR A 181 10.58 2.67 16.43
N ARG A 182 10.65 3.90 15.91
CA ARG A 182 11.15 5.08 16.66
C ARG A 182 10.24 5.47 17.81
N LEU A 183 8.92 5.45 17.60
CA LEU A 183 7.94 5.71 18.66
C LEU A 183 8.05 4.69 19.81
N TYR A 184 8.39 3.44 19.50
CA TYR A 184 8.64 2.41 20.50
C TYR A 184 10.09 2.41 21.02
N GLY A 185 10.97 3.27 20.51
CA GLY A 185 12.36 3.38 20.94
C GLY A 185 13.22 2.16 20.59
N LEU A 186 12.89 1.43 19.51
CA LEU A 186 13.66 0.25 19.10
C LEU A 186 15.07 0.65 18.63
N THR A 187 16.04 -0.17 19.02
CA THR A 187 17.40 -0.12 18.49
C THR A 187 17.47 -0.70 17.09
N GLU A 188 18.54 -0.36 16.34
CA GLU A 188 18.78 -0.95 15.02
C GLU A 188 18.82 -2.48 15.05
N GLU A 189 19.27 -3.09 16.15
CA GLU A 189 19.28 -4.55 16.29
C GLU A 189 17.86 -5.11 16.42
N GLU A 190 17.01 -4.47 17.22
CA GLU A 190 15.61 -4.88 17.37
C GLU A 190 14.83 -4.71 16.06
N VAL A 191 15.06 -3.61 15.34
CA VAL A 191 14.49 -3.39 14.00
C VAL A 191 14.89 -4.52 13.05
N ARG A 192 16.19 -4.84 12.98
CA ARG A 192 16.69 -5.95 12.13
C ARG A 192 16.07 -7.29 12.49
N ILE A 193 15.79 -7.54 13.76
CA ILE A 193 15.13 -8.78 14.20
C ILE A 193 13.67 -8.84 13.73
N VAL A 194 12.95 -7.71 13.78
CA VAL A 194 11.56 -7.62 13.32
C VAL A 194 11.48 -7.79 11.80
N GLU A 195 12.30 -7.07 11.05
CA GLU A 195 12.31 -7.13 9.58
C GLU A 195 12.73 -8.52 9.06
N LYS A 196 13.69 -9.19 9.73
CA LYS A 196 14.06 -10.58 9.37
C LYS A 196 12.97 -11.61 9.59
N LYS A 197 12.00 -11.35 10.50
CA LYS A 197 10.85 -12.25 10.70
C LYS A 197 9.73 -11.98 9.70
N ALA A 198 9.71 -10.81 9.10
CA ALA A 198 8.73 -10.40 8.11
C ALA A 198 9.11 -10.82 6.67
N ALA A 199 10.39 -11.09 6.42
CA ALA A 199 10.94 -11.64 5.17
C ALA A 199 10.81 -13.18 5.09
#